data_AF-A0A9P1DYK0-F1
#
_entry.id   AF-A0A9P1DYK0-F1
#
_cell.length_a   1.000
_cell.length_b   1.000
_cell.length_c   1.000
_cell.angle_alpha   90.00
_cell.angle_beta   90.00
_cell.angle_gamma   90.00
#
_symmetry.space_group_name_H-M   'P 1'
#
loop_
_entity.id
_entity.type
_entity.pdbx_description
1 polymer ?
#
loop_
_entity_poly.entity_id
_entity_poly.type
_entity_poly.pdbx_seq_one_letter_code
_entity_poly.pdbx_strand_id
1 'polypeptide(L)'
;MLKLMVKHSKHFVEVVMWDDVSSKLIGKPADDLSDSLSLETLSPSDVHNDVLDLIGREFIFKVGNRKFNTLTNQNEYTIATFSENAEKIKELKESVQEEVFEV
;
A
#
# COMPACT_ATOMS: atom_id res chain seq x y z
N MET A 1 4.37 -10.79 -5.66
CA MET A 1 3.84 -9.44 -5.96
C MET A 1 2.63 -9.17 -5.09
N LEU A 2 2.57 -8.03 -4.40
CA LEU A 2 1.45 -7.62 -3.54
C LEU A 2 0.67 -6.48 -4.20
N LYS A 3 -0.65 -6.56 -4.18
CA LYS A 3 -1.56 -5.50 -4.65
C LYS A 3 -2.47 -5.06 -3.50
N LEU A 4 -2.52 -3.76 -3.22
CA LEU A 4 -3.30 -3.18 -2.12
C LEU A 4 -4.18 -2.03 -2.61
N MET A 5 -5.31 -1.85 -1.94
CA MET A 5 -6.12 -0.64 -2.06
C MET A 5 -5.75 0.33 -0.94
N VAL A 6 -5.23 1.50 -1.30
CA VAL A 6 -4.79 2.52 -0.34
C VAL A 6 -5.75 3.70 -0.40
N LYS A 7 -6.18 4.17 0.77
CA LYS A 7 -6.94 5.41 0.88
C LYS A 7 -5.99 6.60 0.77
N HIS A 8 -6.11 7.37 -0.31
CA HIS A 8 -5.40 8.63 -0.52
C HIS A 8 -6.41 9.79 -0.52
N SER A 9 -6.34 10.64 0.51
CA SER A 9 -7.32 11.70 0.78
C SER A 9 -8.77 11.17 0.86
N LYS A 10 -9.56 11.34 -0.22
CA LYS A 10 -10.98 10.94 -0.32
C LYS A 10 -11.22 9.80 -1.32
N HIS A 11 -10.18 9.28 -1.96
CA HIS A 11 -10.30 8.23 -2.98
C HIS A 11 -9.43 7.03 -2.62
N PHE A 12 -9.82 5.87 -3.14
CA PHE A 12 -8.98 4.68 -3.08
C PHE A 12 -8.18 4.58 -4.37
N VAL A 13 -6.90 4.28 -4.23
CA VAL A 13 -5.99 4.03 -5.35
C VAL A 13 -5.42 2.63 -5.23
N GLU A 14 -5.22 2.00 -6.38
CA GLU A 14 -4.61 0.68 -6.44
C GLU A 14 -3.09 0.84 -6.50
N VAL A 15 -2.40 0.19 -5.57
CA VAL A 15 -0.95 0.17 -5.52
C VAL A 15 -0.43 -1.25 -5.70
N VAL A 16 0.68 -1.38 -6.42
CA VAL A 16 1.35 -2.65 -6.68
C VAL A 16 2.79 -2.56 -6.19
N MET A 17 3.20 -3.58 -5.45
CA MET A 17 4.53 -3.73 -4.90
C MET A 17 5.16 -5.03 -5.39
N TRP A 18 6.43 -4.94 -5.80
CA TRP A 18 7.26 -6.10 -6.09
C TRP A 18 7.75 -6.75 -4.80
N ASP A 19 8.32 -7.95 -4.91
CA ASP A 19 8.57 -8.83 -3.76
C ASP A 19 9.51 -8.18 -2.73
N ASP A 20 10.55 -7.49 -3.19
CA ASP A 20 11.50 -6.78 -2.32
C ASP A 20 10.84 -5.69 -1.46
N VAL A 21 9.89 -4.95 -2.02
CA VAL A 21 9.14 -3.90 -1.31
C VAL A 21 8.05 -4.51 -0.45
N SER A 22 7.35 -5.53 -0.96
CA SER A 22 6.26 -6.21 -0.25
C SER A 22 6.76 -6.92 1.01
N SER A 23 7.90 -7.59 0.90
CA SER A 23 8.53 -8.28 2.04
C SER A 23 8.98 -7.30 3.12
N LYS A 24 9.47 -6.11 2.75
CA LYS A 24 9.81 -5.07 3.71
C LYS A 24 8.57 -4.51 4.40
N LEU A 25 7.47 -4.35 3.67
CA LEU A 25 6.21 -3.82 4.20
C LEU A 25 5.58 -4.78 5.21
N ILE A 26 5.52 -6.07 4.88
CA ILE A 26 4.94 -7.10 5.73
C ILE A 26 5.92 -7.55 6.83
N GLY A 27 7.22 -7.37 6.61
CA GLY A 27 8.27 -7.84 7.53
C GLY A 27 8.61 -9.32 7.37
N LYS A 28 8.16 -9.97 6.29
CA LYS A 28 8.39 -11.40 5.99
C LYS A 28 8.85 -11.61 4.54
N PRO A 29 9.71 -12.60 4.27
CA PRO A 29 10.05 -13.02 2.91
C PRO A 29 8.81 -13.31 2.06
N ALA A 30 8.88 -13.03 0.76
CA ALA A 30 7.76 -13.24 -0.15
C ALA A 30 7.42 -14.73 -0.33
N ASP A 31 8.43 -15.60 -0.23
CA ASP A 31 8.28 -17.05 -0.32
C ASP A 31 7.41 -17.60 0.83
N ASP A 32 7.66 -17.15 2.06
CA ASP A 32 6.88 -17.52 3.25
C ASP A 32 5.40 -17.11 3.14
N LEU A 33 5.14 -15.98 2.45
CA LEU A 33 3.78 -15.48 2.20
C LEU A 33 3.07 -16.29 1.11
N SER A 34 3.80 -16.72 0.07
CA SER A 34 3.25 -17.51 -1.04
C SER A 34 2.84 -18.91 -0.58
N ASP A 35 3.67 -19.55 0.24
CA ASP A 35 3.38 -20.90 0.76
C ASP A 35 2.17 -20.90 1.70
N SER A 36 2.00 -19.84 2.48
CA SER A 36 0.86 -19.66 3.40
C SER A 36 -0.46 -19.32 2.70
N LEU A 37 -0.41 -18.78 1.48
CA LEU A 37 -1.58 -18.42 0.66
C LEU A 37 -1.99 -19.54 -0.33
N SER A 38 -1.24 -20.64 -0.37
CA SER A 38 -1.53 -21.79 -1.22
C SER A 38 -2.86 -22.44 -0.80
N LEU A 39 -3.83 -22.34 -1.71
CA LEU A 39 -5.29 -22.44 -1.55
C LEU A 39 -5.90 -23.78 -1.08
N GLU A 40 -5.14 -24.72 -0.52
CA GLU A 40 -5.68 -26.04 -0.13
C GLU A 40 -5.98 -26.23 1.37
N THR A 41 -5.61 -25.27 2.22
CA THR A 41 -5.94 -25.33 3.65
C THR A 41 -6.61 -24.05 4.10
N LEU A 42 -7.94 -24.10 4.17
CA LEU A 42 -8.78 -23.11 4.83
C LEU A 42 -8.46 -23.07 6.34
N SER A 43 -7.42 -22.33 6.70
CA SER A 43 -7.32 -21.66 7.99
C SER A 43 -6.51 -20.38 7.78
N PRO A 44 -7.18 -19.22 7.68
CA PRO A 44 -6.52 -17.93 7.51
C PRO A 44 -5.95 -17.49 8.86
N SER A 45 -4.92 -18.15 9.40
CA SER A 45 -4.59 -17.96 10.82
C SER A 45 -3.35 -17.15 11.15
N ASP A 46 -2.42 -16.88 10.23
CA ASP A 46 -1.23 -16.07 10.59
C ASP A 46 -0.88 -14.98 9.57
N VAL A 47 -0.76 -15.32 8.28
CA VAL A 47 -0.52 -14.32 7.21
C VAL A 47 -1.68 -13.35 7.03
N HIS A 48 -2.90 -13.79 7.33
CA HIS A 48 -4.05 -12.89 7.38
C HIS A 48 -3.84 -11.81 8.44
N ASN A 49 -3.31 -12.15 9.62
CA ASN A 49 -3.05 -11.18 10.68
C ASN A 49 -1.93 -10.21 10.29
N ASP A 50 -0.84 -10.69 9.67
CA ASP A 50 0.26 -9.80 9.26
C ASP A 50 -0.17 -8.75 8.22
N VAL A 51 -1.07 -9.13 7.30
CA VAL A 51 -1.62 -8.21 6.29
C VAL A 51 -2.71 -7.32 6.91
N LEU A 52 -3.52 -7.84 7.83
CA LEU A 52 -4.49 -7.04 8.59
C LEU A 52 -3.81 -5.98 9.46
N ASP A 53 -2.61 -6.25 9.98
CA ASP A 53 -1.81 -5.28 10.75
C ASP A 53 -1.38 -4.07 9.92
N LEU A 54 -1.43 -4.16 8.58
CA LEU A 54 -1.21 -3.01 7.70
C LEU A 54 -2.44 -2.09 7.63
N ILE A 55 -3.63 -2.57 7.97
CA ILE A 55 -4.86 -1.78 7.92
C ILE A 55 -4.82 -0.69 9.00
N GLY A 56 -5.07 0.55 8.59
CA GLY A 56 -5.06 1.70 9.49
C GLY A 56 -3.68 2.32 9.72
N ARG A 57 -2.61 1.70 9.20
CA ARG A 57 -1.27 2.30 9.18
C ARG A 57 -1.12 3.29 8.03
N GLU A 58 -0.29 4.30 8.24
CA GLU A 58 -0.04 5.36 7.28
C GLU A 58 1.40 5.28 6.76
N PHE A 59 1.54 5.41 5.45
CA PHE A 59 2.81 5.27 4.77
C PHE A 59 2.99 6.39 3.75
N ILE A 60 4.23 6.83 3.59
CA ILE A 60 4.66 7.66 2.46
C ILE A 60 5.18 6.73 1.39
N PHE A 61 4.50 6.68 0.25
CA PHE A 61 4.92 5.86 -0.90
C PHE A 61 5.69 6.69 -1.91
N LYS A 62 6.85 6.19 -2.36
CA LYS A 62 7.51 6.68 -3.57
C LYS A 62 7.04 5.85 -4.76
N VAL A 63 6.27 6.47 -5.63
CA VAL A 63 5.75 5.84 -6.86
C VAL A 63 6.87 5.76 -7.90
N GLY A 64 7.08 4.58 -8.46
CA GLY A 64 8.01 4.35 -9.57
C GLY A 64 7.35 4.49 -10.95
N ASN A 65 6.14 3.96 -11.11
CA ASN A 65 5.38 4.04 -12.35
C ASN A 65 3.89 4.19 -12.08
N ARG A 66 3.16 4.82 -13.01
CA ARG A 66 1.71 4.92 -13.02
C ARG A 66 1.18 4.36 -14.33
N LYS A 67 0.26 3.41 -14.24
CA LYS A 67 -0.43 2.83 -15.39
C LYS A 67 -1.94 3.01 -15.22
N PHE A 68 -2.63 3.40 -16.28
CA PHE A 68 -4.09 3.37 -16.26
C PHE A 68 -4.57 1.96 -16.62
N ASN A 69 -5.34 1.34 -15.72
CA ASN A 69 -5.96 0.05 -15.96
C ASN A 69 -7.34 0.28 -16.57
N THR A 70 -7.48 -0.04 -17.87
CA THR A 70 -8.72 0.14 -18.61
C THR A 70 -9.83 -0.84 -18.19
N LEU A 71 -9.47 -1.99 -17.60
CA LEU A 71 -10.44 -2.99 -17.14
C LEU A 71 -11.12 -2.56 -15.84
N THR A 72 -10.34 -1.98 -14.91
CA THR A 72 -10.85 -1.50 -13.62
C THR A 72 -11.20 -0.01 -13.63
N ASN A 73 -10.94 0.69 -14.75
CA ASN A 73 -11.11 2.13 -14.91
C ASN A 73 -10.42 2.94 -13.80
N GLN A 74 -9.25 2.48 -13.34
CA GLN A 74 -8.51 3.04 -12.22
C GLN A 74 -7.02 3.18 -12.55
N ASN A 75 -6.35 4.09 -11.85
CA ASN A 75 -4.89 4.19 -11.91
C ASN A 75 -4.28 3.12 -10.99
N GLU A 76 -3.34 2.37 -11.54
CA GLU A 76 -2.45 1.45 -10.83
C GLU A 76 -1.09 2.13 -10.64
N TYR A 77 -0.61 2.17 -9.41
CA TYR A 77 0.66 2.80 -9.04
C TYR A 77 1.66 1.75 -8.58
N THR A 78 2.76 1.58 -9.29
CA THR A 78 3.87 0.73 -8.85
C THR A 78 4.69 1.48 -7.82
N ILE A 79 4.86 0.89 -6.64
CA ILE A 79 5.62 1.49 -5.53
C ILE A 79 7.07 1.02 -5.60
N ALA A 80 8.01 1.99 -5.59
CA ALA A 80 9.44 1.72 -5.58
C ALA A 80 10.01 1.60 -4.17
N THR A 81 9.48 2.37 -3.21
CA THR A 81 9.84 2.30 -1.78
C THR A 81 8.77 2.98 -0.93
N PHE A 82 8.78 2.74 0.37
CA PHE A 82 7.89 3.40 1.33
C PHE A 82 8.65 3.91 2.57
N SER A 83 7.99 4.72 3.40
CA SER A 83 8.49 5.20 4.69
C SER A 83 7.33 5.41 5.66
N GLU A 84 7.59 5.18 6.96
CA GLU A 84 6.62 5.34 8.05
C GLU A 84 6.92 6.57 8.92
N ASN A 85 7.71 7.53 8.43
CA ASN A 85 8.10 8.68 9.23
C ASN A 85 6.87 9.55 9.60
N ALA A 86 6.45 9.45 10.86
CA ALA A 86 5.26 10.13 11.38
C ALA A 86 5.36 11.67 11.31
N GLU A 87 6.55 12.24 11.54
CA GLU A 87 6.77 13.69 11.44
C GLU A 87 6.56 14.16 10.00
N LYS A 88 7.16 13.45 9.04
CA LYS A 88 7.00 13.75 7.62
C LYS A 88 5.57 13.52 7.12
N ILE A 89 4.87 12.53 7.64
CA ILE A 89 3.45 12.30 7.34
C ILE A 89 2.61 13.48 7.84
N LYS A 90 2.89 13.95 9.07
CA LYS A 90 2.21 15.11 9.65
C LYS A 90 2.44 16.37 8.81
N GLU A 91 3.69 16.67 8.47
CA GLU A 91 4.06 17.80 7.60
C GLU A 91 3.34 17.76 6.25
N LEU A 92 3.33 16.60 5.58
CA LEU A 92 2.66 16.43 4.29
C LEU A 92 1.15 16.65 4.39
N LYS A 93 0.50 16.19 5.46
CA LYS A 93 -0.94 16.41 5.67
C LYS A 93 -1.27 17.88 5.90
N GLU A 94 -0.46 18.58 6.67
CA GLU A 94 -0.63 20.02 6.92
C GLU A 94 -0.45 20.83 5.63
N SER A 95 0.54 20.49 4.80
CA SER A 95 0.76 21.15 3.51
C SER A 95 -0.37 20.98 2.48
N VAL A 96 -1.13 19.87 2.54
CA VAL A 96 -2.23 19.59 1.61
C VAL A 96 -3.54 20.28 2.05
N GLN A 97 -3.65 20.65 3.33
CA GLN A 97 -4.83 21.36 3.85
C GLN A 97 -4.82 22.87 3.58
N GLU A 98 -3.70 23.45 3.14
CA GLU A 98 -3.55 24.89 2.89
C GLU A 98 -3.90 25.36 1.46
N GLU A 99 -4.61 24.57 0.65
CA GLU A 99 -5.27 25.11 -0.56
C GLU A 99 -6.60 25.80 -0.18
N VAL A 100 -6.49 26.95 0.50
CA VAL A 100 -7.59 27.91 0.64
C VAL A 100 -7.66 28.70 -0.66
N PHE A 101 -8.61 28.36 -1.53
CA PHE A 101 -9.00 29.21 -2.64
C PHE A 101 -9.86 30.35 -2.10
N GLU A 102 -9.31 31.55 -1.95
CA GLU A 102 -10.10 32.77 -1.85
C GLU A 102 -10.67 33.10 -3.24
N VAL A 103 -12.00 33.29 -3.31
CA VAL A 103 -12.74 33.74 -4.50
C VAL A 103 -12.80 35.25 -4.52
#